data_AF-A0A2H3JMI2-F1
#
_entry.id   AF-A0A2H3JMI2-F1
#
_cell.length_a   1.000
_cell.length_b   1.000
_cell.length_c   1.000
_cell.angle_alpha   90.00
_cell.angle_beta   90.00
_cell.angle_gamma   90.00
#
_symmetry.space_group_name_H-M   'P 1'
#
loop_
_entity.id
_entity.type
_entity.pdbx_description
1 polymer ?
#
loop_
_entity_poly.entity_id
_entity_poly.type
_entity_poly.pdbx_seq_one_letter_code
_entity_poly.pdbx_strand_id
1 'polypeptide(L)'
;LEELLVDPVYFQAIFHSLDQVKALYQAQAELGSANENIASASLQNNLALQDALYQLRSDTQQAFDEAKSLEARWKEVEKEQKEVYQRFTPQFLLMRLRHATVAQDDISEARAAEFVQASSVEPSNTGANGKDIDDFVREFKELRKVYHKRVMWGDRWAAGQVAWRDD
;
A
#
# COMPACT_ATOMS: atom_id res chain seq x y z
N LEU A 1 -66.45 27.62 59.28
CA LEU A 1 -65.90 26.33 58.81
C LEU A 1 -66.87 25.63 57.86
N GLU A 2 -68.17 25.54 58.18
CA GLU A 2 -69.18 24.99 57.24
C GLU A 2 -69.33 25.80 55.94
N GLU A 3 -69.35 27.14 55.98
CA GLU A 3 -69.41 27.98 54.77
C GLU A 3 -68.21 27.78 53.82
N LEU A 4 -67.06 27.39 54.36
CA LEU A 4 -65.83 27.15 53.62
C LEU A 4 -65.85 25.81 52.85
N LEU A 5 -66.78 24.92 53.19
CA LEU A 5 -66.99 23.62 52.55
C LEU A 5 -68.19 23.63 51.58
N VAL A 6 -69.05 24.66 51.67
CA VAL A 6 -70.25 24.81 50.83
C VAL A 6 -69.98 25.65 49.59
N ASP A 7 -69.09 26.65 49.68
CA ASP A 7 -68.70 27.50 48.55
C ASP A 7 -67.28 27.16 48.04
N PRO A 8 -67.15 26.48 46.89
CA PRO A 8 -65.85 26.10 46.32
C PRO A 8 -65.02 27.29 45.84
N VAL A 9 -65.66 28.41 45.49
CA VAL A 9 -64.96 29.62 45.05
C VAL A 9 -64.35 30.32 46.26
N TYR A 10 -65.09 30.39 47.37
CA TYR A 10 -64.58 30.93 48.63
C TYR A 10 -63.45 30.07 49.21
N PHE A 11 -63.56 28.73 49.12
CA PHE A 11 -62.48 27.81 49.48
C PHE A 11 -61.22 28.06 48.66
N GLN A 12 -61.33 28.14 47.33
CA GLN A 12 -60.19 28.42 46.47
C GLN A 12 -59.56 29.79 46.78
N ALA A 13 -60.37 30.83 47.00
CA ALA A 13 -59.86 32.15 47.36
C ALA A 13 -59.03 32.11 48.65
N ILE A 14 -59.50 31.40 49.69
CA ILE A 14 -58.74 31.24 50.93
C ILE A 14 -57.52 30.33 50.73
N PHE A 15 -57.64 29.24 49.99
CA PHE A 15 -56.54 28.33 49.69
C PHE A 15 -55.40 29.02 48.94
N HIS A 16 -55.70 29.82 47.91
CA HIS A 16 -54.72 30.64 47.20
C HIS A 16 -54.22 31.85 48.01
N SER A 17 -54.90 32.20 49.10
CA SER A 17 -54.45 33.24 50.02
C SER A 17 -53.39 32.76 51.01
N LEU A 18 -53.33 31.45 51.28
CA LEU A 18 -52.34 30.84 52.18
C LEU A 18 -50.92 31.05 51.65
N ASP A 19 -50.03 31.54 52.52
CA ASP A 19 -48.65 31.88 52.15
C ASP A 19 -47.87 30.68 51.62
N GLN A 20 -48.12 29.49 52.17
CA GLN A 20 -47.49 28.26 51.71
C GLN A 20 -47.93 27.89 50.28
N VAL A 21 -49.20 28.09 49.94
CA VAL A 21 -49.72 27.82 48.59
C VAL A 21 -49.20 28.84 47.59
N LYS A 22 -49.12 30.12 47.97
CA LYS A 22 -48.48 31.17 47.15
C LYS A 22 -47.00 30.88 46.89
N ALA A 23 -46.26 30.47 47.92
CA ALA A 23 -44.86 30.09 47.80
C ALA A 23 -44.67 28.87 46.88
N LEU A 24 -45.59 27.89 46.94
CA LEU A 24 -45.57 26.75 46.02
C LEU A 24 -45.83 27.16 44.57
N TYR A 25 -46.80 28.06 44.29
CA TYR A 25 -47.03 28.56 42.93
C TYR A 25 -45.86 29.39 42.41
N GLN A 26 -45.23 30.21 43.26
CA GLN A 26 -44.02 30.95 42.90
C GLN A 26 -42.87 30.00 42.58
N ALA A 27 -42.60 29.01 43.43
CA ALA A 27 -41.58 27.99 43.18
C ALA A 27 -41.88 27.20 41.89
N GLN A 28 -43.14 26.88 41.60
CA GLN A 28 -43.53 26.19 40.37
C GLN A 28 -43.31 27.06 39.14
N ALA A 29 -43.62 28.36 39.20
CA ALA A 29 -43.35 29.30 38.11
C ALA A 29 -41.85 29.51 37.90
N GLU A 30 -41.08 29.61 38.98
CA GLU A 30 -39.62 29.70 38.94
C GLU A 30 -39.01 28.45 38.31
N LEU A 31 -39.44 27.25 38.70
CA LEU A 31 -38.99 26.00 38.09
C LEU A 31 -39.36 25.89 36.61
N GLY A 32 -40.56 26.35 36.23
CA GLY A 32 -40.98 26.42 34.83
C GLY A 32 -40.08 27.32 34.00
N SER A 33 -39.84 28.54 34.47
CA SER A 33 -38.95 29.49 33.78
C SER A 33 -37.49 29.02 33.72
N ALA A 34 -36.99 28.38 34.79
CA ALA A 34 -35.65 27.80 34.81
C ALA A 34 -35.51 26.68 33.77
N ASN A 35 -36.53 25.82 33.63
CA ASN A 35 -36.54 24.77 32.62
C ASN A 35 -36.57 25.34 31.19
N GLU A 36 -37.39 26.36 30.92
CA GLU A 36 -37.42 27.01 29.61
C GLU A 36 -36.08 27.68 29.26
N ASN A 37 -35.43 28.29 30.25
CA ASN A 37 -34.10 28.88 30.08
C ASN A 37 -33.04 27.81 29.78
N ILE A 38 -33.08 26.66 30.46
CA ILE A 38 -32.17 25.54 30.17
C ILE A 38 -32.44 24.96 28.78
N ALA A 39 -33.71 24.78 28.41
CA ALA A 39 -34.09 24.25 27.11
C ALA A 39 -33.67 25.18 25.97
N SER A 40 -33.90 26.50 26.11
CA SER A 40 -33.50 27.49 25.11
C SER A 40 -31.97 27.62 25.02
N ALA A 41 -31.25 27.60 26.14
CA ALA A 41 -29.79 27.59 26.15
C ALA A 41 -29.21 26.32 25.49
N SER A 42 -29.82 25.16 25.73
CA SER A 42 -29.43 23.89 25.08
C SER A 42 -29.71 23.93 23.58
N LEU A 43 -30.86 24.46 23.16
CA LEU A 43 -31.20 24.62 21.74
C LEU A 43 -30.20 25.53 21.02
N GLN A 44 -29.85 26.66 21.62
CA GLN A 44 -28.86 27.60 21.06
C GLN A 44 -27.49 26.95 20.89
N ASN A 45 -27.03 26.18 21.89
CA ASN A 45 -25.77 25.45 21.80
C ASN A 45 -25.79 24.38 20.70
N ASN A 46 -26.88 23.62 20.58
CA ASN A 46 -27.01 22.61 19.52
C ASN A 46 -27.01 23.24 18.13
N LEU A 47 -27.73 24.35 17.94
CA LEU A 47 -27.75 25.09 16.68
C LEU A 47 -26.37 25.67 16.36
N ALA A 48 -25.67 26.23 17.34
CA ALA A 48 -24.32 26.78 17.15
C ALA A 48 -23.29 25.72 16.72
N LEU A 49 -23.45 24.48 17.17
CA LEU A 49 -22.55 23.38 16.82
C LEU A 49 -22.91 22.69 15.50
N GLN A 50 -24.12 22.87 15.00
CA GLN A 50 -24.64 22.14 13.84
C GLN A 50 -23.77 22.34 12.59
N ASP A 51 -23.43 23.58 12.26
CA ASP A 51 -22.64 23.91 11.07
C ASP A 51 -21.22 23.37 11.18
N ALA A 52 -20.57 23.52 12.34
CA ALA A 52 -19.24 22.99 12.58
C ALA A 52 -19.19 21.46 12.47
N LEU A 53 -20.22 20.76 12.95
CA LEU A 53 -20.33 19.30 12.82
C LEU A 53 -20.55 18.87 11.36
N TYR A 54 -21.33 19.63 10.60
CA TYR A 54 -21.50 19.35 9.17
C TYR A 54 -20.22 19.56 8.37
N GLN A 55 -19.50 20.65 8.65
CA GLN A 55 -18.19 20.91 8.06
C GLN A 55 -17.20 19.80 8.41
N LEU A 56 -17.07 19.46 9.70
CA LEU A 56 -16.18 18.39 10.13
C LEU A 56 -16.53 17.05 9.49
N ARG A 57 -17.81 16.73 9.35
CA ARG A 57 -18.26 15.50 8.66
C ARG A 57 -17.87 15.53 7.19
N SER A 58 -18.10 16.64 6.49
CA SER A 58 -17.73 16.81 5.09
C SER A 58 -16.22 16.66 4.89
N ASP A 59 -15.42 17.34 5.71
CA ASP A 59 -13.96 17.29 5.64
C ASP A 59 -13.43 15.88 5.91
N THR A 60 -13.99 15.21 6.92
CA THR A 60 -13.63 13.82 7.24
C THR A 60 -13.99 12.87 6.10
N GLN A 61 -15.14 13.08 5.46
CA GLN A 61 -15.56 12.29 4.32
C GLN A 61 -14.64 12.50 3.11
N GLN A 62 -14.30 13.74 2.79
CA GLN A 62 -13.36 14.06 1.71
C GLN A 62 -11.98 13.45 1.96
N ALA A 63 -11.44 13.59 3.18
CA ALA A 63 -10.16 13.00 3.55
C ALA A 63 -10.18 11.47 3.47
N PHE A 64 -11.29 10.84 3.86
CA PHE A 64 -11.47 9.40 3.74
C PHE A 64 -11.51 8.94 2.28
N ASP A 65 -12.27 9.63 1.44
CA ASP A 65 -12.38 9.34 0.01
C ASP A 65 -11.03 9.52 -0.70
N GLU A 66 -10.28 10.56 -0.36
CA GLU A 66 -8.91 10.78 -0.84
C GLU A 66 -7.99 9.65 -0.41
N ALA A 67 -7.98 9.29 0.88
CA ALA A 67 -7.17 8.18 1.39
C ALA A 67 -7.50 6.86 0.69
N LYS A 68 -8.79 6.60 0.41
CA LYS A 68 -9.22 5.41 -0.34
C LYS A 68 -8.76 5.44 -1.79
N SER A 69 -8.77 6.60 -2.44
CA SER A 69 -8.23 6.75 -3.80
C SER A 69 -6.72 6.51 -3.84
N LEU A 70 -5.98 7.00 -2.84
CA LEU A 70 -4.54 6.79 -2.71
C LEU A 70 -4.21 5.32 -2.41
N GLU A 71 -5.02 4.65 -1.59
CA GLU A 71 -4.89 3.20 -1.34
C GLU A 71 -5.07 2.39 -2.63
N ALA A 72 -6.04 2.76 -3.47
CA ALA A 72 -6.25 2.12 -4.77
C ALA A 72 -5.06 2.35 -5.70
N ARG A 73 -4.59 3.60 -5.82
CA ARG A 73 -3.42 3.96 -6.62
C ARG A 73 -2.14 3.26 -6.14
N TRP A 74 -1.98 3.11 -4.82
CA TRP A 74 -0.83 2.41 -4.25
C TRP A 74 -0.75 0.96 -4.75
N LYS A 75 -1.88 0.24 -4.80
CA LYS A 75 -1.93 -1.14 -5.30
C LYS A 75 -1.49 -1.24 -6.77
N GLU A 76 -1.81 -0.24 -7.59
CA GLU A 76 -1.34 -0.18 -8.98
C GLU A 76 0.17 0.04 -9.06
N VAL A 77 0.68 1.03 -8.33
CA VAL A 77 2.13 1.34 -8.29
C VAL A 77 2.94 0.16 -7.73
N GLU A 78 2.46 -0.50 -6.69
CA GLU A 78 3.10 -1.68 -6.11
C GLU A 78 3.16 -2.83 -7.13
N LYS A 79 2.09 -3.01 -7.92
CA LYS A 79 2.07 -4.01 -9.00
C LYS A 79 3.08 -3.65 -10.09
N GLU A 80 3.10 -2.41 -10.56
CA GLU A 80 4.07 -1.93 -11.56
C GLU A 80 5.51 -2.10 -11.06
N GLN A 81 5.77 -1.74 -9.80
CA GLN A 81 7.05 -1.95 -9.14
C GLN A 81 7.41 -3.43 -9.17
N LYS A 82 6.52 -4.32 -8.71
CA LYS A 82 6.78 -5.76 -8.70
C LYS A 82 7.10 -6.31 -10.08
N GLU A 83 6.42 -5.85 -11.13
CA GLU A 83 6.68 -6.25 -12.51
C GLU A 83 8.07 -5.80 -12.99
N VAL A 84 8.47 -4.56 -12.68
CA VAL A 84 9.81 -4.04 -13.01
C VAL A 84 10.90 -4.80 -12.25
N TYR A 85 10.74 -4.97 -10.93
CA TYR A 85 11.73 -5.60 -10.07
C TYR A 85 11.81 -7.12 -10.26
N GLN A 86 10.77 -7.77 -10.80
CA GLN A 86 10.77 -9.23 -11.06
C GLN A 86 12.04 -9.68 -11.81
N ARG A 87 12.46 -8.89 -12.82
CA ARG A 87 13.62 -9.20 -13.68
C ARG A 87 14.97 -9.05 -12.97
N PHE A 88 14.98 -8.39 -11.81
CA PHE A 88 16.15 -8.16 -10.99
C PHE A 88 16.13 -9.01 -9.71
N THR A 89 15.11 -9.84 -9.52
CA THR A 89 15.09 -10.79 -8.42
C THR A 89 16.27 -11.75 -8.53
N PRO A 90 16.89 -12.15 -7.41
CA PRO A 90 18.01 -13.10 -7.43
C PRO A 90 17.66 -14.38 -8.21
N GLN A 91 16.43 -14.87 -8.08
CA GLN A 91 15.98 -16.08 -8.77
C GLN A 91 15.92 -15.88 -10.29
N PHE A 92 15.41 -14.75 -10.77
CA PHE A 92 15.38 -14.46 -12.20
C PHE A 92 16.78 -14.25 -12.78
N LEU A 93 17.66 -13.57 -12.04
CA LEU A 93 19.04 -13.36 -12.44
C LEU A 93 19.82 -14.68 -12.51
N LEU A 94 19.61 -15.61 -11.57
CA LEU A 94 20.18 -16.95 -11.60
C LEU A 94 19.66 -17.76 -12.79
N MET A 95 18.35 -17.70 -13.07
CA MET A 95 17.75 -18.32 -14.25
C MET A 95 18.41 -17.77 -15.54
N ARG A 96 18.56 -16.43 -15.63
CA ARG A 96 19.21 -15.77 -16.77
C ARG A 96 20.68 -16.18 -16.91
N LEU A 97 21.41 -16.32 -15.80
CA LEU A 97 22.79 -16.81 -15.80
C LEU A 97 22.85 -18.23 -16.38
N ARG A 98 21.98 -19.13 -15.93
CA ARG A 98 21.90 -20.52 -16.43
C ARG A 98 21.63 -20.56 -17.94
N HIS A 99 20.64 -19.82 -18.43
CA HIS A 99 20.37 -19.74 -19.87
C HIS A 99 21.57 -19.21 -20.65
N ALA A 100 22.24 -18.18 -20.14
CA ALA A 100 23.41 -17.63 -20.82
C ALA A 100 24.64 -18.56 -20.74
N THR A 101 24.71 -19.46 -19.76
CA THR A 101 25.71 -20.54 -19.73
C THR A 101 25.45 -21.57 -20.81
N VAL A 102 24.19 -22.01 -20.96
CA VAL A 102 23.80 -22.96 -22.03
C VAL A 102 24.06 -22.36 -23.41
N ALA A 103 23.59 -21.13 -23.65
CA ALA A 103 23.85 -20.46 -24.93
C ALA A 103 25.36 -20.28 -25.22
N GLN A 104 26.17 -20.06 -24.19
CA GLN A 104 27.63 -19.98 -24.35
C GLN A 104 28.26 -21.33 -24.71
N ASP A 105 27.72 -22.42 -24.18
CA ASP A 105 28.12 -23.79 -24.51
C ASP A 105 27.78 -24.08 -25.98
N ASP A 106 26.52 -23.83 -26.37
CA ASP A 106 26.02 -24.01 -27.74
C ASP A 106 26.87 -23.23 -28.77
N ILE A 107 27.22 -21.97 -28.47
CA ILE A 107 28.10 -21.15 -29.34
C ILE A 107 29.50 -21.78 -29.46
N SER A 108 30.05 -22.30 -28.36
CA SER A 108 31.36 -22.93 -28.38
C SER A 108 31.33 -24.24 -29.17
N GLU A 109 30.27 -25.04 -29.04
CA GLU A 109 30.08 -26.27 -29.81
C GLU A 109 29.87 -26.00 -31.29
N ALA A 110 29.06 -24.99 -31.66
CA ALA A 110 28.86 -24.58 -33.04
C ALA A 110 30.19 -24.17 -33.70
N ARG A 111 31.01 -23.36 -33.02
CA ARG A 111 32.31 -22.94 -33.53
C ARG A 111 33.27 -24.12 -33.71
N ALA A 112 33.24 -25.09 -32.80
CA ALA A 112 34.03 -26.32 -32.93
C ALA A 112 33.54 -27.18 -34.10
N ALA A 113 32.23 -27.32 -34.30
CA ALA A 113 31.65 -28.04 -35.41
C ALA A 113 32.02 -27.42 -36.77
N GLU A 114 31.94 -26.09 -36.88
CA GLU A 114 32.37 -25.34 -38.07
C GLU A 114 33.85 -25.58 -38.39
N PHE A 115 34.72 -25.55 -37.38
CA PHE A 115 36.15 -25.80 -37.56
C PHE A 115 36.43 -27.23 -38.05
N VAL A 116 35.75 -28.23 -37.49
CA VAL A 116 35.89 -29.64 -37.92
C VAL A 116 35.37 -29.82 -39.35
N GLN A 117 34.24 -29.21 -39.70
CA GLN A 117 33.69 -29.24 -41.06
C GLN A 117 34.65 -28.58 -42.06
N ALA A 118 35.18 -27.40 -41.76
CA ALA A 118 36.15 -26.71 -42.60
C ALA A 118 37.45 -27.52 -42.77
N SER A 119 37.88 -28.25 -41.74
CA SER A 119 39.06 -29.13 -41.80
C SER A 119 38.85 -30.40 -42.63
N SER A 120 37.58 -30.78 -42.90
CA SER A 120 37.23 -31.99 -43.65
C SER A 120 37.06 -31.79 -45.17
N VAL A 121 37.01 -30.54 -45.65
CA VAL A 121 36.87 -30.19 -47.07
C VAL A 121 38.25 -29.80 -47.64
N GLU A 122 38.95 -30.79 -48.21
CA GLU A 122 40.20 -30.77 -49.01
C GLU A 122 41.40 -29.83 -48.65
N PRO A 123 42.65 -30.33 -48.75
CA PRO A 123 43.85 -29.57 -48.42
C PRO A 123 44.33 -28.72 -49.62
N SER A 124 43.76 -27.53 -49.83
CA SER A 124 44.34 -26.54 -50.76
C SER A 124 44.94 -25.35 -50.01
N ASN A 125 46.25 -25.14 -50.18
CA ASN A 125 47.11 -24.04 -49.72
C ASN A 125 47.63 -24.04 -48.27
N THR A 126 48.83 -24.60 -48.14
CA THR A 126 49.70 -24.76 -46.95
C THR A 126 50.29 -23.45 -46.37
N GLY A 127 49.54 -22.34 -46.41
CA GLY A 127 49.99 -21.04 -45.87
C GLY A 127 48.94 -20.27 -45.06
N ALA A 128 47.65 -20.51 -45.30
CA ALA A 128 46.54 -19.86 -44.58
C ALA A 128 46.08 -20.65 -43.35
N ASN A 129 46.18 -21.98 -43.40
CA ASN A 129 45.69 -22.90 -42.35
C ASN A 129 46.29 -22.64 -40.96
N GLY A 130 47.57 -22.25 -40.85
CA GLY A 130 48.20 -22.01 -39.55
C GLY A 130 47.57 -20.83 -38.80
N LYS A 131 47.29 -19.74 -39.53
CA LYS A 131 46.64 -18.56 -38.96
C LYS A 131 45.18 -18.84 -38.60
N ASP A 132 44.46 -19.59 -39.44
CA ASP A 132 43.06 -19.96 -39.19
C ASP A 132 42.92 -20.90 -37.98
N ILE A 133 43.88 -21.81 -37.78
CA ILE A 133 43.97 -22.67 -36.59
C ILE A 133 44.26 -21.84 -35.34
N ASP A 134 45.25 -20.93 -35.39
CA ASP A 134 45.59 -20.09 -34.24
C ASP A 134 44.45 -19.14 -33.86
N ASP A 135 43.75 -18.58 -34.86
CA ASP A 135 42.58 -17.72 -34.67
C ASP A 135 41.41 -18.52 -34.07
N PHE A 136 41.14 -19.75 -34.56
CA PHE A 136 40.16 -20.66 -33.94
C PHE A 136 40.51 -20.99 -32.49
N VAL A 137 41.76 -21.39 -32.21
CA VAL A 137 42.21 -21.75 -30.86
C VAL A 137 42.05 -20.58 -29.91
N ARG A 138 42.37 -19.36 -30.36
CA ARG A 138 42.19 -18.14 -29.57
C ARG A 138 40.71 -17.89 -29.27
N GLU A 139 39.85 -17.91 -30.28
CA GLU A 139 38.41 -17.67 -30.14
C GLU A 139 37.74 -18.71 -29.26
N PHE A 140 37.99 -19.99 -29.52
CA PHE A 140 37.41 -21.10 -28.77
C PHE A 140 37.83 -21.07 -27.30
N LYS A 141 39.11 -20.74 -27.01
CA LYS A 141 39.58 -20.56 -25.63
C LYS A 141 38.84 -19.44 -24.90
N GLU A 142 38.62 -18.29 -25.55
CA GLU A 142 37.87 -17.20 -24.93
C GLU A 142 36.40 -17.57 -24.69
N LEU A 143 35.75 -18.28 -25.62
CA LEU A 143 34.39 -18.81 -25.44
C LEU A 143 34.30 -19.77 -24.24
N ARG A 144 35.22 -20.75 -24.14
CA ARG A 144 35.24 -21.72 -23.04
C ARG A 144 35.59 -21.09 -21.69
N LYS A 145 36.47 -20.08 -21.68
CA LYS A 145 36.79 -19.31 -20.48
C LYS A 145 35.56 -18.59 -19.92
N VAL A 146 34.77 -17.95 -20.80
CA VAL A 146 33.50 -17.32 -20.40
C VAL A 146 32.51 -18.36 -19.88
N TYR A 147 32.37 -19.51 -20.55
CA TYR A 147 31.53 -20.62 -20.09
C TYR A 147 31.91 -21.07 -18.68
N HIS A 148 33.17 -21.45 -18.45
CA HIS A 148 33.62 -21.94 -17.14
C HIS A 148 33.50 -20.88 -16.04
N LYS A 149 33.73 -19.61 -16.37
CA LYS A 149 33.47 -18.51 -15.41
C LYS A 149 32.00 -18.46 -15.00
N ARG A 150 31.06 -18.58 -15.94
CA ARG A 150 29.62 -18.60 -15.65
C ARG A 150 29.20 -19.83 -14.85
N VAL A 151 29.76 -21.01 -15.16
CA VAL A 151 29.53 -22.25 -14.39
C VAL A 151 29.97 -22.06 -12.94
N MET A 152 31.22 -21.64 -12.71
CA MET A 152 31.74 -21.40 -11.36
C MET A 152 30.90 -20.39 -10.58
N TRP A 153 30.43 -19.33 -11.23
CA TRP A 153 29.56 -18.33 -10.59
C TRP A 153 28.17 -18.90 -10.30
N GLY A 154 27.62 -19.71 -11.19
CA GLY A 154 26.35 -20.41 -10.99
C GLY A 154 26.41 -21.38 -9.80
N ASP A 155 27.50 -22.13 -9.66
CA ASP A 155 27.71 -23.07 -8.56
C ASP A 155 27.86 -22.35 -7.22
N ARG A 156 28.67 -21.28 -7.18
CA ARG A 156 28.82 -20.43 -5.98
C ARG A 156 27.50 -19.80 -5.56
N TRP A 157 26.70 -19.36 -6.53
CA TRP A 157 25.36 -18.83 -6.25
C TRP A 157 24.45 -19.92 -5.68
N ALA A 158 24.39 -21.10 -6.31
CA ALA A 158 23.58 -22.22 -5.83
C ALA A 158 24.00 -22.70 -4.42
N ALA A 159 25.29 -22.58 -4.09
CA ALA A 159 25.85 -22.88 -2.77
C ALA A 159 25.60 -21.76 -1.73
N GLY A 160 24.90 -20.67 -2.08
CA GLY A 160 24.61 -19.56 -1.18
C GLY A 160 25.83 -18.68 -0.84
N GLN A 161 26.91 -18.79 -1.61
CA GLN A 161 28.16 -18.04 -1.38
C GLN A 161 28.14 -16.64 -2.02
N VAL A 162 27.03 -16.26 -2.64
CA VAL A 162 26.82 -14.94 -3.25
C VAL A 162 25.96 -14.12 -2.32
N ALA A 163 26.56 -13.14 -1.65
CA ALA A 163 25.85 -12.15 -0.85
C ALA A 163 25.44 -10.95 -1.73
N TRP A 164 24.16 -10.62 -1.70
CA TRP A 164 23.64 -9.37 -2.24
C TRP A 164 23.81 -8.30 -1.16
N ARG A 165 24.25 -7.11 -1.53
CA ARG A 165 24.24 -5.98 -0.58
C ARG A 165 22.82 -5.46 -0.50
N ASP A 166 22.31 -5.37 0.72
CA ASP A 166 21.11 -4.62 1.04
C ASP A 166 21.53 -3.14 1.14
N ASP A 167 21.49 -2.41 0.02
CA ASP A 167 21.55 -0.94 0.03
C ASP A 167 20.16 -0.36 0.28
#